data_AF-A0A6N7GSU5-F1
#
_entry.id   AF-A0A6N7GSU5-F1
#
_cell.length_a   1.000
_cell.length_b   1.000
_cell.length_c   1.000
_cell.angle_alpha   90.00
_cell.angle_beta   90.00
_cell.angle_gamma   90.00
#
_symmetry.space_group_name_H-M   'P 1'
#
loop_
_entity.id
_entity.type
_entity.pdbx_description
1 polymer ?
#
loop_
_entity_poly.entity_id
_entity_poly.type
_entity_poly.pdbx_seq_one_letter_code
_entity_poly.pdbx_strand_id
1 'polypeptide(L)'
;MGIRDRPIAPASPWQNGFAERLIGSIRRECLDHMIVLGEAHLRHVLRAYARYYNDIRTHRSLDKDAPVSRPVQRIGSIKSHAILGGLHHHYVRV
;
A
#
# COMPACT_ATOMS: atom_id res chain seq x y z
N MET A 1 -11.99 2.28 26.30
CA MET A 1 -11.65 2.98 25.04
C MET A 1 -12.91 3.62 24.49
N GLY A 2 -13.16 4.92 24.68
CA GLY A 2 -14.42 5.62 24.30
C GLY A 2 -14.72 5.71 22.80
N ILE A 3 -14.54 4.61 22.07
CA ILE A 3 -14.82 4.46 20.65
C ILE A 3 -16.32 4.22 20.49
N ARG A 4 -16.96 4.98 19.60
CA ARG A 4 -18.37 4.79 19.23
C ARG A 4 -18.45 4.35 17.78
N ASP A 5 -19.35 3.42 17.52
CA ASP A 5 -19.64 2.98 16.16
C ASP A 5 -20.30 4.12 15.36
N ARG A 6 -19.95 4.21 14.08
CA ARG A 6 -20.55 5.10 13.10
C ARG A 6 -20.74 4.31 11.80
N PRO A 7 -21.81 3.51 11.71
CA PRO A 7 -22.10 2.78 10.49
C PRO A 7 -22.41 3.75 9.35
N ILE A 8 -22.00 3.38 8.13
CA ILE A 8 -22.47 4.05 6.92
C ILE A 8 -23.90 3.65 6.62
N ALA A 9 -24.64 4.53 5.96
CA ALA A 9 -25.98 4.21 5.50
C ALA A 9 -25.94 3.07 4.46
N PRO A 10 -26.98 2.22 4.41
CA PRO A 10 -27.09 1.19 3.39
C PRO A 10 -26.91 1.76 1.98
N ALA A 11 -26.18 1.04 1.13
CA ALA A 11 -25.91 1.40 -0.25
C ALA A 11 -25.27 2.80 -0.47
N SER A 12 -24.54 3.33 0.54
CA SER A 12 -23.95 4.68 0.50
C SER A 12 -22.41 4.67 0.51
N PRO A 13 -21.73 4.16 -0.54
CA PRO A 13 -20.27 4.00 -0.55
C PRO A 13 -19.49 5.31 -0.43
N TRP A 14 -20.09 6.45 -0.84
CA TRP A 14 -19.46 7.77 -0.71
C TRP A 14 -19.18 8.16 0.75
N GLN A 15 -19.94 7.61 1.70
CA GLN A 15 -19.72 7.86 3.13
C GLN A 15 -18.47 7.15 3.68
N ASN A 16 -17.92 6.18 2.94
CA ASN A 16 -16.67 5.49 3.26
C ASN A 16 -15.61 5.61 2.14
N GLY A 17 -15.58 6.77 1.47
CA GLY A 17 -14.72 6.97 0.30
C GLY A 17 -13.24 6.68 0.54
N PHE A 18 -12.75 6.81 1.77
CA PHE A 18 -11.36 6.47 2.13
C PHE A 18 -11.08 4.96 2.04
N ALA A 19 -11.92 4.13 2.66
CA ALA A 19 -11.74 2.68 2.60
C ALA A 19 -11.97 2.15 1.18
N GLU A 20 -12.99 2.66 0.48
CA GLU A 20 -13.26 2.29 -0.91
C GLU A 20 -12.09 2.63 -1.83
N ARG A 21 -11.52 3.83 -1.67
CA ARG A 21 -10.32 4.24 -2.41
C ARG A 21 -9.13 3.34 -2.10
N LEU A 22 -8.91 3.00 -0.82
CA LEU A 22 -7.83 2.12 -0.39
C LEU A 22 -7.97 0.72 -1.02
N ILE A 23 -9.15 0.11 -0.93
CA ILE A 23 -9.44 -1.21 -1.52
C ILE A 23 -9.21 -1.16 -3.04
N GLY A 24 -9.68 -0.12 -3.70
CA GLY A 24 -9.45 0.08 -5.13
C GLY A 24 -7.95 0.17 -5.50
N SER A 25 -7.14 0.83 -4.67
CA SER A 25 -5.69 0.89 -4.87
C SER A 25 -5.03 -0.48 -4.68
N ILE A 26 -5.39 -1.22 -3.63
CA ILE A 26 -4.89 -2.58 -3.39
C ILE A 26 -5.18 -3.48 -4.60
N ARG A 27 -6.39 -3.40 -5.16
CA ARG A 27 -6.78 -4.19 -6.34
C ARG A 27 -5.95 -3.82 -7.57
N ARG A 28 -6.01 -2.55 -7.99
CA ARG A 28 -5.36 -2.07 -9.22
C ARG A 28 -3.84 -2.18 -9.21
N GLU A 29 -3.22 -2.08 -8.04
CA GLU A 29 -1.77 -2.06 -7.89
C GLU A 29 -1.19 -3.42 -7.48
N CYS A 30 -2.02 -4.38 -7.04
CA CYS A 30 -1.53 -5.65 -6.52
C CYS A 30 -2.42 -6.84 -6.90
N LEU A 31 -3.66 -6.90 -6.40
CA LEU A 31 -4.45 -8.13 -6.47
C LEU A 31 -4.96 -8.46 -7.88
N ASP A 32 -5.15 -7.46 -8.74
CA ASP A 32 -5.57 -7.68 -10.13
C ASP A 32 -4.42 -8.27 -10.99
N HIS A 33 -3.19 -8.30 -10.48
CA HIS A 33 -1.99 -8.79 -11.19
C HIS A 33 -1.49 -10.15 -10.69
N MET A 34 -2.18 -10.78 -9.73
CA MET A 34 -1.68 -12.02 -9.12
C MET A 34 -2.79 -13.01 -8.80
N ILE A 35 -2.45 -14.29 -8.98
CA ILE A 35 -3.34 -15.39 -8.62
C ILE A 35 -3.15 -15.70 -7.13
N VAL A 36 -4.19 -15.44 -6.35
CA VAL A 36 -4.23 -15.74 -4.92
C VAL A 36 -4.64 -17.18 -4.72
N LEU A 37 -3.73 -17.99 -4.18
CA LEU A 37 -3.89 -19.44 -4.02
C LEU A 37 -4.66 -19.86 -2.76
N GLY A 38 -4.97 -18.90 -1.87
CA GLY A 38 -5.70 -19.15 -0.63
C GLY A 38 -5.56 -18.02 0.37
N GLU A 39 -6.24 -18.13 1.52
CA GLU A 39 -6.28 -17.08 2.53
C GLU A 39 -4.90 -16.73 3.10
N ALA A 40 -4.09 -17.75 3.44
CA ALA A 40 -2.75 -17.53 3.98
C ALA A 40 -1.86 -16.74 2.99
N HIS A 41 -1.96 -17.07 1.70
CA HIS A 41 -1.27 -16.34 0.64
C HIS A 41 -1.81 -14.91 0.53
N LEU A 42 -3.13 -14.70 0.51
CA LEU A 42 -3.74 -13.36 0.49
C LEU A 42 -3.26 -12.50 1.66
N ARG A 43 -3.23 -13.06 2.86
CA ARG A 43 -2.80 -12.35 4.08
C ARG A 43 -1.33 -11.96 3.99
N HIS A 44 -0.48 -12.82 3.45
CA HIS A 44 0.93 -12.50 3.20
C HIS A 44 1.06 -11.35 2.20
N VAL A 45 0.36 -11.43 1.08
CA VAL A 45 0.33 -10.40 0.03
C VAL A 45 -0.14 -9.05 0.58
N LEU A 46 -1.27 -9.02 1.30
CA LEU A 46 -1.81 -7.79 1.86
C LEU A 46 -0.86 -7.16 2.89
N ARG A 47 -0.15 -7.97 3.69
CA ARG A 47 0.87 -7.47 4.62
C ARG A 47 2.06 -6.87 3.87
N ALA A 48 2.53 -7.53 2.81
CA ALA A 48 3.60 -7.01 1.97
C ALA A 48 3.19 -5.71 1.27
N TYR A 49 1.97 -5.65 0.73
CA TYR A 49 1.41 -4.43 0.14
C TYR A 49 1.27 -3.31 1.19
N ALA A 50 0.82 -3.60 2.41
CA ALA A 50 0.70 -2.60 3.46
C ALA A 50 2.06 -1.98 3.83
N ARG A 51 3.13 -2.77 3.90
CA ARG A 51 4.49 -2.26 4.09
C ARG A 51 4.91 -1.39 2.92
N TYR A 52 4.74 -1.87 1.70
CA TYR A 52 5.02 -1.10 0.49
C TYR A 52 4.26 0.24 0.47
N TYR A 53 2.96 0.23 0.75
CA TYR A 53 2.10 1.40 0.72
C TYR A 53 2.53 2.49 1.72
N ASN A 54 2.94 2.08 2.92
CA ASN A 54 3.30 2.99 4.00
C ASN A 54 4.76 3.44 3.94
N ASP A 55 5.68 2.57 3.51
CA ASP A 55 7.12 2.84 3.64
C ASP A 55 7.77 3.30 2.32
N ILE A 56 7.15 3.02 1.17
CA ILE A 56 7.83 3.08 -0.13
C ILE A 56 6.99 3.76 -1.22
N ARG A 57 5.70 3.44 -1.32
CA ARG A 57 4.81 3.95 -2.37
C ARG A 57 4.77 5.46 -2.30
N THR A 58 4.91 6.12 -3.45
CA THR A 58 4.86 7.58 -3.53
C THR A 58 3.41 8.07 -3.46
N HIS A 59 3.17 9.12 -2.66
CA HIS A 59 1.86 9.74 -2.54
C HIS A 59 1.92 11.20 -2.97
N ARG A 60 1.15 11.55 -4.01
CA ARG A 60 1.14 12.92 -4.55
C ARG A 60 0.73 13.96 -3.49
N SER A 61 -0.18 13.61 -2.59
CA SER A 61 -0.62 14.49 -1.50
C SER A 61 0.44 14.69 -0.40
N LEU A 62 1.49 13.88 -0.38
CA LEU A 62 2.60 13.93 0.58
C LEU A 62 3.90 14.37 -0.09
N ASP A 63 3.81 15.27 -1.08
CA ASP A 63 4.97 15.73 -1.88
C ASP A 63 5.80 14.57 -2.48
N LYS A 64 5.10 13.53 -2.94
CA LYS A 64 5.69 12.28 -3.47
C LYS A 64 6.50 11.46 -2.46
N ASP A 65 6.39 11.75 -1.16
CA ASP A 65 6.90 10.89 -0.09
C ASP A 65 5.91 9.76 0.24
N ALA A 66 6.34 8.84 1.10
CA ALA A 66 5.51 7.79 1.70
C ALA A 66 4.93 8.26 3.06
N PRO A 67 3.83 7.64 3.55
CA PRO A 67 3.25 7.95 4.86
C PRO A 67 4.25 7.83 6.00
N VAL A 68 5.14 6.84 5.93
CA VAL A 68 6.31 6.69 6.78
C VAL A 68 7.49 7.32 6.04
N SER A 69 7.80 8.56 6.40
CA SER A 69 8.87 9.32 5.78
C SER A 69 10.25 8.71 6.06
N ARG A 70 11.18 8.90 5.12
CA ARG A 70 12.57 8.43 5.23
C ARG A 70 13.54 9.47 4.66
N PRO A 71 14.79 9.52 5.16
CA PRO A 71 15.78 10.46 4.64
C PRO A 71 16.14 10.16 3.18
N VAL A 72 16.40 11.22 2.41
CA VAL A 72 16.85 11.10 1.02
C VAL A 72 18.27 10.53 0.98
N GLN A 73 18.43 9.41 0.29
CA GLN A 73 19.73 8.76 0.08
C GLN A 73 20.43 9.42 -1.12
N ARG A 74 21.44 10.26 -0.87
CA ARG A 74 22.14 11.04 -1.91
C ARG A 74 23.37 10.33 -2.49
N ILE A 75 24.09 9.58 -1.66
CA ILE A 75 25.38 8.95 -1.98
C ILE A 75 25.23 7.43 -1.89
N GLY A 76 26.02 6.69 -2.67
CA GLY A 76 26.04 5.23 -2.66
C GLY A 76 25.61 4.62 -3.99
N SER A 77 25.84 3.31 -4.10
CA SER A 77 25.47 2.50 -5.26
C SER A 77 23.97 2.21 -5.26
N ILE A 78 23.32 2.25 -6.43
CA ILE A 78 21.89 1.96 -6.52
C ILE A 78 21.68 0.45 -6.43
N LYS A 79 20.81 0.03 -5.52
CA LYS A 79 20.32 -1.34 -5.37
C LYS A 79 18.80 -1.37 -5.59
N SER A 80 18.34 -2.40 -6.27
CA SER A 80 16.92 -2.65 -6.53
C SER A 80 16.43 -3.79 -5.65
N HIS A 81 15.31 -3.57 -4.96
CA HIS A 81 14.64 -4.59 -4.16
C HIS A 81 13.26 -4.88 -4.75
N ALA A 82 13.04 -6.14 -5.14
CA ALA A 82 11.76 -6.59 -5.66
C ALA A 82 10.72 -6.70 -4.53
N ILE A 83 9.51 -6.24 -4.80
CA ILE A 83 8.38 -6.23 -3.87
C ILE A 83 7.21 -6.95 -4.55
N LEU A 84 6.46 -7.75 -3.78
CA LEU A 84 5.30 -8.50 -4.28
C LEU A 84 5.64 -9.34 -5.51
N GLY A 85 6.73 -10.13 -5.42
CA GLY A 85 7.19 -10.97 -6.53
C GLY A 85 7.77 -10.19 -7.72
N GLY A 86 8.15 -8.92 -7.52
CA GLY A 86 8.70 -8.06 -8.59
C GLY A 86 7.65 -7.18 -9.26
N LEU A 87 6.40 -7.21 -8.80
CA LEU A 87 5.36 -6.29 -9.28
C LEU A 87 5.72 -4.83 -9.01
N HIS A 88 6.39 -4.57 -7.89
CA HIS A 88 6.95 -3.27 -7.54
C HIS A 88 8.44 -3.38 -7.28
N HIS A 89 9.17 -2.27 -7.44
CA HIS A 89 10.59 -2.19 -7.16
C HIS A 89 10.91 -0.99 -6.28
N HIS A 90 11.76 -1.22 -5.29
CA HIS A 90 12.29 -0.17 -4.43
C HIS A 90 13.77 0.04 -4.70
N TYR A 91 14.10 1.24 -5.15
CA TYR A 91 15.47 1.64 -5.40
C TYR A 91 16.03 2.40 -4.20
N VAL A 92 17.16 1.95 -3.71
CA VAL A 92 17.88 2.56 -2.58
C VAL A 92 19.34 2.76 -2.93
N ARG A 93 19.97 3.76 -2.31
CA ARG A 93 21.43 3.90 -2.31
C ARG A 93 22.02 3.39 -1.01
N VAL A 94 23.05 2.55 -1.13
CA VAL A 94 23.84 1.94 -0.05
C VAL A 94 25.32 2.14 -0.33
#